data_AF-A0A7K5G410-F1
#
_entry.id   AF-A0A7K5G410-F1
#
_cell.length_a   1.000
_cell.length_b   1.000
_cell.length_c   1.000
_cell.angle_alpha   90.00
_cell.angle_beta   90.00
_cell.angle_gamma   90.00
#
_symmetry.space_group_name_H-M   'P 1'
#
loop_
_entity.id
_entity.type
_entity.pdbx_description
1 polymer ?
#
loop_
_entity_poly.entity_id
_entity_poly.type
_entity_poly.pdbx_seq_one_letter_code
_entity_poly.pdbx_strand_id
1 'polypeptide(L)'
;MDRFAWTSGLLELGETLVVQQRGVRLCDGEEKVKFDSGVLLLSTHRLIWRDQKNHECCIAVPLSQIVFIEEQAAGIGKSAKIVVHLHPASSNKEPGPFQSSKYSYIKLSFKEHGQIEFYRRLSEEITQRRWENMPTGQTIQVNKDPQAGRIRAVGIVGIERKLEEKRKETDKNISEAFEDLSKLMEKAKEMVELSKSIANKIKEKQGDITEDETIRFKSYLLSMGIANPVTRETYGSGTHYHMQLAKQLAGILQTPLEERGGIMSLTEVYCLVNRARGLELLSPEDLVNACKMLESLKLPLRLRIFDSGVMVIELQSHNEEEMVASALETVSEKGSLTADEFAKLVGMSVLLAKERLLLAEKMGHLCRDDSVEGLRFYPNLFLTQS
;
A
#
# COMPACT_ATOMS: atom_id res chain seq x y z
N MET A 1 -17.50 -19.09 -1.56
CA MET A 1 -16.66 -20.24 -1.12
C MET A 1 -16.62 -21.40 -2.13
N ASP A 2 -17.54 -21.47 -3.08
CA ASP A 2 -17.55 -22.39 -4.23
C ASP A 2 -16.38 -22.25 -5.22
N ARG A 3 -15.31 -21.51 -4.89
CA ARG A 3 -14.05 -21.49 -5.66
C ARG A 3 -12.95 -22.35 -5.03
N PHE A 4 -13.18 -22.88 -3.82
CA PHE A 4 -12.26 -23.82 -3.17
C PHE A 4 -12.44 -25.24 -3.71
N ALA A 5 -11.34 -25.95 -3.88
CA ALA A 5 -11.28 -27.38 -4.21
C ALA A 5 -10.66 -28.18 -3.05
N TRP A 6 -10.99 -29.46 -2.96
CA TRP A 6 -10.30 -30.39 -2.06
C TRP A 6 -8.87 -30.62 -2.52
N THR A 7 -7.93 -30.67 -1.59
CA THR A 7 -6.51 -30.91 -1.90
C THR A 7 -5.90 -31.86 -0.88
N SER A 8 -4.79 -32.50 -1.23
CA SER A 8 -3.97 -33.26 -0.28
C SER A 8 -3.26 -32.36 0.75
N GLY A 9 -3.30 -31.03 0.55
CA GLY A 9 -2.64 -30.06 1.40
C GLY A 9 -1.12 -30.06 1.26
N LEU A 10 -0.58 -30.81 0.30
CA LEU A 10 0.82 -30.81 -0.10
C LEU A 10 1.03 -29.73 -1.16
N LEU A 11 2.23 -29.14 -1.15
CA LEU A 11 2.65 -28.20 -2.19
C LEU A 11 2.91 -28.94 -3.50
N GLU A 12 2.44 -28.36 -4.60
CA GLU A 12 2.64 -28.84 -5.95
C GLU A 12 4.06 -28.53 -6.46
N LEU A 13 4.41 -29.13 -7.59
CA LEU A 13 5.73 -28.94 -8.18
C LEU A 13 5.90 -27.48 -8.66
N GLY A 14 6.91 -26.77 -8.13
CA GLY A 14 7.12 -25.34 -8.38
C GLY A 14 6.38 -24.41 -7.41
N GLU A 15 5.54 -24.96 -6.52
CA GLU A 15 4.85 -24.22 -5.47
C GLU A 15 5.72 -24.17 -4.20
N THR A 16 5.93 -22.97 -3.64
CA THR A 16 6.72 -22.76 -2.41
C THR A 16 5.85 -22.13 -1.33
N LEU A 17 6.08 -22.52 -0.06
CA LEU A 17 5.37 -21.96 1.08
C LEU A 17 5.91 -20.57 1.40
N VAL A 18 5.02 -19.60 1.54
CA VAL A 18 5.35 -18.19 1.85
C VAL A 18 5.15 -17.92 3.33
N VAL A 19 3.98 -18.24 3.88
CA VAL A 19 3.67 -18.07 5.31
C VAL A 19 2.55 -19.03 5.72
N GLN A 20 2.51 -19.37 7.00
CA GLN A 20 1.40 -20.11 7.61
C GLN A 20 0.91 -19.41 8.87
N GLN A 21 -0.39 -19.43 9.10
CA GLN A 21 -1.02 -18.83 10.28
C GLN A 21 -2.04 -19.79 10.90
N ARG A 22 -1.93 -20.00 12.20
CA ARG A 22 -2.88 -20.80 12.98
C ARG A 22 -4.07 -19.96 13.43
N GLY A 23 -5.14 -20.63 13.86
CA GLY A 23 -6.32 -19.96 14.42
C GLY A 23 -7.13 -19.18 13.40
N VAL A 24 -7.12 -19.59 12.13
CA VAL A 24 -7.85 -18.91 11.06
C VAL A 24 -9.16 -19.63 10.75
N ARG A 25 -10.26 -18.88 10.77
CA ARG A 25 -11.61 -19.29 10.34
C ARG A 25 -11.88 -18.80 8.93
N LEU A 26 -12.55 -19.61 8.10
CA LEU A 26 -13.11 -19.18 6.83
C LEU A 26 -14.60 -18.87 6.96
N CYS A 27 -15.06 -17.82 6.29
CA CYS A 27 -16.48 -17.49 6.13
C CYS A 27 -16.81 -17.36 4.64
N ASP A 28 -18.04 -17.73 4.26
CA ASP A 28 -18.57 -17.46 2.92
C ASP A 28 -19.35 -16.14 2.94
N GLY A 29 -18.75 -15.05 2.45
CA GLY A 29 -19.30 -13.72 2.62
C GLY A 29 -19.52 -13.36 4.10
N GLU A 30 -20.78 -13.12 4.48
CA GLU A 30 -21.19 -12.89 5.87
C GLU A 30 -21.57 -14.18 6.63
N GLU A 31 -21.69 -15.31 5.93
CA GLU A 31 -22.14 -16.57 6.52
C GLU A 31 -20.99 -17.34 7.18
N LYS A 32 -21.20 -17.74 8.43
CA LYS A 32 -20.27 -18.63 9.15
C LYS A 32 -20.43 -20.04 8.61
N VAL A 33 -19.31 -20.66 8.22
CA VAL A 33 -19.27 -22.02 7.70
C VAL A 33 -18.54 -22.95 8.68
N LYS A 34 -18.54 -24.27 8.42
CA LYS A 34 -17.95 -25.28 9.32
C LYS A 34 -16.42 -25.18 9.50
N PHE A 35 -15.74 -24.33 8.72
CA PHE A 35 -14.28 -24.17 8.69
C PHE A 35 -13.80 -23.17 9.75
N ASP A 36 -13.89 -23.59 11.00
CA ASP A 36 -13.92 -22.68 12.15
C ASP A 36 -12.57 -22.47 12.83
N SER A 37 -11.69 -23.47 12.81
CA SER A 37 -10.36 -23.39 13.42
C SER A 37 -9.39 -24.22 12.59
N GLY A 38 -8.60 -23.56 11.75
CA GLY A 38 -7.60 -24.20 10.91
C GLY A 38 -6.31 -23.41 10.80
N VAL A 39 -5.37 -24.04 10.10
CA VAL A 39 -4.11 -23.43 9.69
C VAL A 39 -4.27 -22.96 8.25
N LEU A 40 -4.09 -21.67 8.03
CA LEU A 40 -4.08 -21.08 6.70
C LEU A 40 -2.64 -21.00 6.22
N LEU A 41 -2.36 -21.59 5.07
CA LEU A 41 -1.07 -21.58 4.40
C LEU A 41 -1.20 -20.74 3.13
N LEU A 42 -0.29 -19.80 2.96
CA LEU A 42 -0.07 -19.08 1.73
C LEU A 42 1.13 -19.70 1.03
N SER A 43 0.93 -20.18 -0.18
CA SER A 43 2.01 -20.54 -1.09
C SER A 43 2.15 -19.50 -2.20
N THR A 44 3.11 -19.70 -3.09
CA THR A 44 3.25 -18.89 -4.32
C THR A 44 2.11 -19.04 -5.32
N HIS A 45 1.27 -20.07 -5.17
CA HIS A 45 0.25 -20.42 -6.17
C HIS A 45 -1.16 -20.50 -5.60
N ARG A 46 -1.31 -20.83 -4.32
CA ARG A 46 -2.60 -21.13 -3.71
C ARG A 46 -2.69 -20.61 -2.28
N LEU A 47 -3.92 -20.36 -1.88
CA LEU A 47 -4.31 -20.20 -0.50
C LEU A 47 -4.91 -21.52 -0.02
N ILE A 48 -4.24 -22.19 0.92
CA ILE A 48 -4.60 -23.52 1.41
C ILE A 48 -5.06 -23.42 2.86
N TRP A 49 -6.22 -23.96 3.17
CA TRP A 49 -6.70 -24.06 4.55
C TRP A 49 -6.75 -25.53 4.97
N ARG A 50 -6.16 -25.82 6.14
CA ARG A 50 -6.11 -27.16 6.73
C ARG A 50 -6.82 -27.14 8.07
N ASP A 51 -7.75 -28.07 8.28
CA ASP A 51 -8.45 -28.19 9.56
C ASP A 51 -7.48 -28.59 10.69
N GLN A 52 -7.67 -28.00 11.86
CA GLN A 52 -6.80 -28.23 13.01
C GLN A 52 -7.02 -29.61 13.66
N LYS A 53 -8.23 -30.17 13.56
CA LYS A 53 -8.61 -31.46 14.17
C LYS A 53 -8.53 -32.60 13.16
N ASN A 54 -8.89 -32.33 11.90
CA ASN A 54 -8.84 -33.31 10.81
C ASN A 54 -7.82 -32.87 9.75
N HIS A 55 -6.58 -33.32 9.87
CA HIS A 55 -5.51 -32.93 8.94
C HIS A 55 -5.71 -33.41 7.49
N GLU A 56 -6.63 -34.34 7.25
CA GLU A 56 -7.02 -34.77 5.88
C GLU A 56 -8.01 -33.78 5.24
N CYS A 57 -8.68 -32.94 6.03
CA CYS A 57 -9.58 -31.90 5.56
C CYS A 57 -8.77 -30.66 5.14
N CYS A 58 -8.30 -30.67 3.89
CA CYS A 58 -7.60 -29.55 3.27
C CYS A 58 -8.36 -29.04 2.05
N ILE A 59 -8.54 -27.72 1.98
CA ILE A 59 -9.14 -27.05 0.84
C ILE A 59 -8.23 -25.94 0.34
N ALA A 60 -8.20 -25.71 -0.97
CA ALA A 60 -7.37 -24.68 -1.57
C ALA A 60 -8.12 -23.87 -2.62
N VAL A 61 -7.72 -22.61 -2.77
CA VAL A 61 -8.11 -21.76 -3.88
C VAL A 61 -6.85 -21.21 -4.56
N PRO A 62 -6.75 -21.26 -5.90
CA PRO A 62 -5.63 -20.64 -6.61
C PRO A 62 -5.57 -19.14 -6.35
N LEU A 63 -4.37 -18.58 -6.21
CA LEU A 63 -4.20 -17.13 -6.06
C LEU A 63 -4.63 -16.38 -7.33
N SER A 64 -4.56 -17.02 -8.50
CA SER A 64 -5.11 -16.49 -9.76
C SER A 64 -6.62 -16.25 -9.73
N GLN A 65 -7.35 -16.84 -8.77
CA GLN A 65 -8.77 -16.58 -8.56
C GLN A 65 -9.04 -15.34 -7.71
N ILE A 66 -8.02 -14.76 -7.06
CA ILE A 66 -8.17 -13.59 -6.20
C ILE A 66 -8.06 -12.32 -7.05
N VAL A 67 -9.10 -11.49 -7.01
CA VAL A 67 -9.15 -10.20 -7.71
C VAL A 67 -8.40 -9.14 -6.91
N PHE A 68 -8.76 -9.01 -5.63
CA PHE A 68 -8.12 -8.11 -4.67
C PHE A 68 -8.44 -8.57 -3.24
N ILE A 69 -7.75 -7.97 -2.28
CA ILE A 69 -7.93 -8.22 -0.85
C ILE A 69 -8.15 -6.89 -0.11
N GLU A 70 -8.93 -6.94 0.96
CA GLU A 70 -9.18 -5.79 1.84
C GLU A 70 -8.97 -6.19 3.30
N GLU A 71 -8.44 -5.26 4.07
CA GLU A 71 -8.42 -5.38 5.52
C GLU A 71 -9.73 -4.83 6.11
N GLN A 72 -10.44 -5.68 6.86
CA GLN A 72 -11.63 -5.25 7.59
C GLN A 72 -11.25 -5.01 9.05
N ALA A 73 -11.19 -3.72 9.42
CA ALA A 73 -10.90 -3.27 10.77
C ALA A 73 -11.85 -3.94 11.79
N ALA A 74 -11.27 -4.56 12.81
CA ALA A 74 -12.02 -5.17 13.88
C ALA A 74 -12.31 -4.13 14.97
N GLY A 75 -13.59 -3.90 15.27
CA GLY A 75 -13.99 -3.16 16.47
C GLY A 75 -13.57 -3.87 17.76
N ILE A 76 -13.63 -3.17 18.89
CA ILE A 76 -13.26 -3.69 20.21
C ILE A 76 -13.91 -5.07 20.46
N GLY A 77 -13.09 -6.10 20.73
CA GLY A 77 -13.53 -7.46 21.01
C GLY A 77 -13.86 -8.34 19.79
N LYS A 78 -13.61 -7.88 18.55
CA LYS A 78 -13.79 -8.68 17.33
C LYS A 78 -12.44 -9.18 16.79
N SER A 79 -12.45 -10.34 16.13
CA SER A 79 -11.30 -10.88 15.40
C SER A 79 -10.98 -10.03 14.17
N ALA A 80 -9.69 -9.83 13.88
CA ALA A 80 -9.21 -9.21 12.65
C ALA A 80 -9.61 -10.06 11.44
N LYS A 81 -9.99 -9.40 10.34
CA LYS A 81 -10.48 -10.08 9.14
C LYS A 81 -9.80 -9.56 7.88
N ILE A 82 -9.46 -10.47 6.99
CA ILE A 82 -9.09 -10.16 5.61
C ILE A 82 -10.25 -10.60 4.72
N VAL A 83 -10.76 -9.69 3.91
CA VAL A 83 -11.76 -9.98 2.88
C VAL A 83 -11.03 -10.30 1.59
N VAL A 84 -11.34 -11.42 0.96
CA VAL A 84 -10.71 -11.87 -0.29
C VAL A 84 -11.78 -11.93 -1.37
N HIS A 85 -11.70 -11.06 -2.36
CA HIS A 85 -12.63 -10.98 -3.48
C HIS A 85 -12.16 -11.91 -4.59
N LEU A 86 -13.08 -12.71 -5.13
CA LEU A 86 -12.78 -13.80 -6.04
C LEU A 86 -13.47 -13.59 -7.40
N HIS A 87 -12.84 -14.08 -8.45
CA HIS A 87 -13.46 -14.18 -9.77
C HIS A 87 -14.67 -15.14 -9.73
N PRO A 88 -15.62 -15.01 -10.69
CA PRO A 88 -16.70 -15.97 -10.85
C PRO A 88 -16.19 -17.42 -10.95
N ALA A 89 -16.94 -18.38 -10.41
CA ALA A 89 -16.52 -19.78 -10.44
C ALA A 89 -16.49 -20.27 -11.89
N SER A 90 -15.43 -20.97 -12.28
CA SER A 90 -15.33 -21.56 -13.62
C SER A 90 -16.21 -22.82 -13.72
N SER A 91 -16.69 -23.12 -14.92
CA SER A 91 -17.50 -24.32 -15.18
C SER A 91 -16.72 -25.64 -15.06
N ASN A 92 -15.38 -25.58 -15.18
CA ASN A 92 -14.47 -26.75 -15.14
C ASN A 92 -13.79 -26.92 -13.77
N LYS A 93 -14.46 -26.51 -12.69
CA LYS A 93 -13.87 -26.49 -11.36
C LYS A 93 -13.73 -27.90 -10.76
N GLU A 94 -12.61 -28.13 -10.10
CA GLU A 94 -12.41 -29.32 -9.26
C GLU A 94 -13.41 -29.40 -8.08
N PRO A 95 -13.74 -30.63 -7.62
CA PRO A 95 -14.70 -30.82 -6.54
C PRO A 95 -14.22 -30.15 -5.25
N GLY A 96 -15.15 -29.50 -4.55
CA GLY A 96 -14.86 -28.75 -3.33
C GLY A 96 -16.01 -28.80 -2.32
N PRO A 97 -15.84 -28.17 -1.16
CA PRO A 97 -16.83 -28.23 -0.08
C PRO A 97 -18.16 -27.53 -0.39
N PHE A 98 -18.18 -26.63 -1.38
CA PHE A 98 -19.36 -25.88 -1.79
C PHE A 98 -19.54 -25.97 -3.31
N GLN A 99 -20.78 -26.29 -3.71
CA GLN A 99 -21.17 -26.39 -5.13
C GLN A 99 -21.53 -25.04 -5.74
N SER A 100 -22.06 -24.12 -4.91
CA SER A 100 -22.38 -22.75 -5.31
C SER A 100 -22.26 -21.82 -4.10
N SER A 101 -21.98 -20.56 -4.36
CA SER A 101 -21.99 -19.50 -3.35
C SER A 101 -22.71 -18.27 -3.90
N LYS A 102 -23.49 -17.63 -3.04
CA LYS A 102 -24.17 -16.37 -3.35
C LYS A 102 -23.22 -15.17 -3.32
N TYR A 103 -22.04 -15.32 -2.73
CA TYR A 103 -21.08 -14.25 -2.52
C TYR A 103 -19.92 -14.33 -3.51
N SER A 104 -19.41 -13.16 -3.91
CA SER A 104 -18.20 -13.01 -4.73
C SER A 104 -16.92 -12.93 -3.89
N TYR A 105 -17.02 -13.06 -2.57
CA TYR A 105 -15.90 -12.90 -1.65
C TYR A 105 -15.99 -13.87 -0.47
N ILE A 106 -14.85 -14.07 0.19
CA ILE A 106 -14.72 -14.85 1.42
C ILE A 106 -14.09 -13.99 2.52
N LYS A 107 -14.22 -14.39 3.78
CA LYS A 107 -13.49 -13.75 4.88
C LYS A 107 -12.58 -14.73 5.58
N LEU A 108 -11.34 -14.30 5.78
CA LEU A 108 -10.34 -14.95 6.62
C LEU A 108 -10.38 -14.27 7.99
N SER A 109 -10.91 -14.94 9.00
CA SER A 109 -11.05 -14.39 10.36
C SER A 109 -9.97 -14.95 11.26
N PHE A 110 -9.08 -14.08 11.73
CA PHE A 110 -7.91 -14.43 12.54
C PHE A 110 -8.29 -14.35 14.02
N LYS A 111 -8.43 -15.51 14.67
CA LYS A 111 -8.71 -15.60 16.11
C LYS A 111 -7.46 -15.35 16.95
N GLU A 112 -6.29 -15.52 16.35
CA GLU A 112 -4.97 -15.27 16.93
C GLU A 112 -4.32 -14.06 16.24
N HIS A 113 -3.18 -13.60 16.76
CA HIS A 113 -2.35 -12.58 16.10
C HIS A 113 -1.75 -13.12 14.79
N GLY A 114 -1.28 -12.22 13.92
CA GLY A 114 -0.58 -12.57 12.68
C GLY A 114 -1.31 -12.18 11.39
N GLN A 115 -2.52 -11.61 11.51
CA GLN A 115 -3.25 -11.06 10.37
C GLN A 115 -2.45 -10.00 9.59
N ILE A 116 -1.76 -9.09 10.27
CA ILE A 116 -0.98 -8.01 9.63
C ILE A 116 0.11 -8.57 8.71
N GLU A 117 0.91 -9.50 9.24
CA GLU A 117 1.98 -10.14 8.47
C GLU A 117 1.40 -11.02 7.35
N PHE A 118 0.32 -11.75 7.62
CA PHE A 118 -0.33 -12.57 6.60
C PHE A 118 -0.90 -11.72 5.46
N TYR A 119 -1.55 -10.60 5.76
CA TYR A 119 -2.07 -9.65 4.78
C TYR A 119 -0.95 -9.08 3.92
N ARG A 120 0.15 -8.64 4.54
CA ARG A 120 1.32 -8.12 3.83
C ARG A 120 1.88 -9.14 2.83
N ARG A 121 2.12 -10.38 3.27
CA ARG A 121 2.62 -11.46 2.40
C ARG A 121 1.65 -11.82 1.30
N LEU A 122 0.35 -11.91 1.60
CA LEU A 122 -0.67 -12.20 0.60
C LEU A 122 -0.74 -11.09 -0.46
N SER A 123 -0.64 -9.83 -0.06
CA SER A 123 -0.58 -8.69 -0.97
C SER A 123 0.65 -8.75 -1.88
N GLU A 124 1.82 -9.10 -1.34
CA GLU A 124 3.06 -9.29 -2.10
C GLU A 124 2.93 -10.42 -3.13
N GLU A 125 2.39 -11.58 -2.75
CA GLU A 125 2.15 -12.68 -3.69
C GLU A 125 1.18 -12.29 -4.80
N ILE A 126 0.10 -11.59 -4.46
CA ILE A 126 -0.90 -11.16 -5.43
C ILE A 126 -0.32 -10.16 -6.43
N THR A 127 0.58 -9.29 -5.96
CA THR A 127 1.25 -8.31 -6.80
C THR A 127 2.31 -8.96 -7.71
N GLN A 128 3.09 -9.90 -7.17
CA GLN A 128 4.16 -10.56 -7.93
C GLN A 128 3.65 -11.59 -8.93
N ARG A 129 2.43 -12.12 -8.73
CA ARG A 129 1.77 -13.07 -9.64
C ARG A 129 2.66 -14.24 -10.02
N ARG A 130 3.41 -14.80 -9.06
CA ARG A 130 4.44 -15.81 -9.33
C ARG A 130 3.90 -17.08 -9.99
N TRP A 131 2.60 -17.34 -9.83
CA TRP A 131 1.88 -18.41 -10.52
C TRP A 131 1.76 -18.22 -12.04
N GLU A 132 2.00 -17.02 -12.58
CA GLU A 132 2.02 -16.74 -14.04
C GLU A 132 3.40 -17.09 -14.65
N ASN A 133 4.46 -17.06 -13.83
CA ASN A 133 5.83 -17.33 -14.26
C ASN A 133 6.18 -18.82 -14.12
N MET A 134 5.44 -19.68 -14.80
CA MET A 134 5.88 -21.04 -15.05
C MET A 134 6.92 -21.01 -16.19
N PRO A 135 8.07 -21.71 -16.06
CA PRO A 135 8.70 -22.25 -17.25
C PRO A 135 7.66 -23.18 -17.87
N THR A 136 7.09 -22.80 -19.01
CA THR A 136 6.34 -23.70 -19.88
C THR A 136 7.13 -25.00 -19.92
N GLY A 137 6.55 -26.07 -19.37
CA GLY A 137 7.12 -27.39 -19.48
C GLY A 137 7.50 -27.57 -20.93
N GLN A 138 8.77 -27.93 -21.17
CA GLN A 138 9.22 -28.37 -22.47
C GLN A 138 8.15 -29.32 -22.99
N THR A 139 7.49 -28.91 -24.06
CA THR A 139 6.71 -29.81 -24.89
C THR A 139 7.68 -30.90 -25.29
N ILE A 140 7.59 -32.06 -24.61
CA ILE A 140 8.09 -33.30 -25.17
C ILE A 140 7.24 -33.47 -26.42
N GLN A 141 7.77 -33.04 -27.55
CA GLN A 141 7.27 -33.41 -28.85
C GLN A 141 7.29 -34.93 -28.89
N VAL A 142 6.11 -35.52 -28.72
CA VAL A 142 5.88 -36.93 -29.04
C VAL A 142 5.95 -37.00 -30.57
N ASN A 143 7.16 -37.09 -31.09
CA ASN A 143 7.38 -37.62 -32.43
C ASN A 143 6.89 -39.06 -32.40
N LYS A 144 5.77 -39.28 -33.09
CA LYS A 144 5.32 -40.61 -33.47
C LYS A 144 6.36 -41.17 -34.44
N ASP A 145 7.16 -42.11 -33.96
CA ASP A 145 7.64 -43.19 -34.80
C ASP A 145 7.54 -44.53 -34.04
N PRO A 146 7.06 -45.60 -34.68
CA PRO A 146 6.81 -46.86 -34.02
C PRO A 146 8.01 -47.79 -34.22
N GLN A 147 8.72 -48.16 -33.15
CA GLN A 147 9.16 -49.55 -32.90
C GLN A 147 10.09 -49.67 -31.68
N ALA A 148 9.80 -50.73 -30.92
CA ALA A 148 10.73 -51.57 -30.16
C ALA A 148 11.64 -50.95 -29.09
N GLY A 149 11.43 -51.38 -27.84
CA GLY A 149 12.47 -51.31 -26.83
C GLY A 149 11.96 -51.37 -25.39
N ARG A 150 11.63 -52.57 -24.90
CA ARG A 150 11.50 -52.87 -23.47
C ARG A 150 12.77 -52.37 -22.74
N ILE A 151 12.65 -51.37 -21.88
CA ILE A 151 13.61 -51.13 -20.79
C ILE A 151 12.86 -51.06 -19.47
N ARG A 152 13.42 -51.82 -18.54
CA ARG A 152 12.90 -52.24 -17.24
C ARG A 152 12.68 -51.05 -16.30
N ALA A 153 11.67 -51.22 -15.47
CA ALA A 153 11.42 -50.51 -14.22
C ALA A 153 12.69 -50.02 -13.51
N VAL A 154 12.83 -48.70 -13.40
CA VAL A 154 13.57 -48.06 -12.30
C VAL A 154 12.50 -47.34 -11.49
N GLY A 155 12.16 -47.93 -10.35
CA GLY A 155 10.97 -47.59 -9.57
C GLY A 155 10.98 -46.18 -8.98
N ILE A 156 9.84 -45.83 -8.37
CA ILE A 156 9.52 -44.60 -7.63
C ILE A 156 10.70 -44.08 -6.78
N VAL A 157 11.50 -44.99 -6.20
CA VAL A 157 12.70 -44.72 -5.39
C VAL A 157 13.79 -43.89 -6.12
N GLY A 158 13.97 -44.06 -7.43
CA GLY A 158 14.97 -43.29 -8.19
C GLY A 158 14.54 -41.85 -8.49
N ILE A 159 13.22 -41.63 -8.60
CA ILE A 159 12.62 -40.30 -8.76
C ILE A 159 12.59 -39.59 -7.40
N GLU A 160 12.25 -40.31 -6.31
CA GLU A 160 12.33 -39.80 -4.93
C GLU A 160 13.75 -39.33 -4.60
N ARG A 161 14.79 -40.12 -4.93
CA ARG A 161 16.19 -39.72 -4.69
C ARG A 161 16.60 -38.46 -5.45
N LYS A 162 16.20 -38.32 -6.73
CA LYS A 162 16.47 -37.11 -7.52
C LYS A 162 15.70 -35.88 -7.01
N LEU A 163 14.47 -36.07 -6.52
CA LEU A 163 13.69 -34.99 -5.92
C LEU A 163 14.28 -34.55 -4.57
N GLU A 164 14.79 -35.50 -3.78
CA GLU A 164 15.45 -35.23 -2.51
C GLU A 164 16.82 -34.57 -2.71
N GLU A 165 17.59 -34.95 -3.74
CA GLU A 165 18.83 -34.28 -4.13
C GLU A 165 18.57 -32.83 -4.57
N LYS A 166 17.53 -32.56 -5.37
CA LYS A 166 17.13 -31.19 -5.73
C LYS A 166 16.62 -30.38 -4.55
N ARG A 167 15.89 -31.00 -3.61
CA ARG A 167 15.49 -30.33 -2.35
C ARG A 167 16.71 -29.95 -1.53
N LYS A 168 17.70 -30.84 -1.39
CA LYS A 168 18.96 -30.54 -0.70
C LYS A 168 19.77 -29.44 -1.40
N GLU A 169 19.79 -29.42 -2.72
CA GLU A 169 20.43 -28.35 -3.48
C GLU A 169 19.70 -27.01 -3.32
N THR A 170 18.37 -27.01 -3.34
CA THR A 170 17.56 -25.80 -3.13
C THR A 170 17.69 -25.28 -1.70
N ASP A 171 17.63 -26.15 -0.68
CA ASP A 171 17.84 -25.79 0.72
C ASP A 171 19.26 -25.28 0.97
N LYS A 172 20.27 -25.87 0.28
CA LYS A 172 21.65 -25.38 0.32
C LYS A 172 21.75 -23.98 -0.30
N ASN A 173 21.16 -23.76 -1.47
CA ASN A 173 21.16 -22.44 -2.12
C ASN A 173 20.39 -21.39 -1.29
N ILE A 174 19.29 -21.77 -0.65
CA ILE A 174 18.54 -20.90 0.25
C ILE A 174 19.36 -20.57 1.49
N SER A 175 20.02 -21.58 2.09
CA SER A 175 20.88 -21.38 3.26
C SER A 175 22.07 -20.49 2.93
N GLU A 176 22.69 -20.69 1.76
CA GLU A 176 23.77 -19.85 1.23
C GLU A 176 23.27 -18.41 1.00
N ALA A 177 22.09 -18.21 0.41
CA ALA A 177 21.49 -16.89 0.24
C ALA A 177 21.15 -16.20 1.57
N PHE A 178 20.69 -16.92 2.60
CA PHE A 178 20.45 -16.37 3.94
C PHE A 178 21.76 -16.06 4.68
N GLU A 179 22.79 -16.88 4.50
CA GLU A 179 24.12 -16.61 5.04
C GLU A 179 24.73 -15.37 4.37
N ASP A 180 24.57 -15.23 3.06
CA ASP A 180 25.00 -14.05 2.30
C ASP A 180 24.20 -12.81 2.65
N LEU A 181 22.90 -12.91 2.86
CA LEU A 181 22.10 -11.81 3.38
C LEU A 181 22.55 -11.43 4.79
N SER A 182 22.86 -12.41 5.65
CA SER A 182 23.37 -12.15 7.01
C SER A 182 24.74 -11.46 6.98
N LYS A 183 25.65 -11.90 6.09
CA LYS A 183 26.93 -11.22 5.82
C LYS A 183 26.71 -9.82 5.28
N LEU A 184 25.75 -9.62 4.38
CA LEU A 184 25.38 -8.31 3.85
C LEU A 184 24.84 -7.39 4.96
N MET A 185 24.00 -7.92 5.86
CA MET A 185 23.49 -7.17 7.01
C MET A 185 24.60 -6.83 8.01
N GLU A 186 25.57 -7.71 8.23
CA GLU A 186 26.75 -7.43 9.06
C GLU A 186 27.60 -6.30 8.45
N LYS A 187 27.83 -6.35 7.12
CA LYS A 187 28.53 -5.27 6.39
C LYS A 187 27.75 -3.96 6.39
N ALA A 188 26.43 -4.01 6.26
CA ALA A 188 25.58 -2.84 6.39
C ALA A 188 25.63 -2.27 7.82
N LYS A 189 25.69 -3.12 8.85
CA LYS A 189 25.82 -2.70 10.26
C LYS A 189 27.15 -2.00 10.51
N GLU A 190 28.27 -2.54 10.03
CA GLU A 190 29.59 -1.87 10.07
C GLU A 190 29.53 -0.48 9.43
N MET A 191 28.89 -0.39 8.25
CA MET A 191 28.72 0.86 7.52
C MET A 191 27.84 1.88 8.27
N VAL A 192 26.77 1.42 8.95
CA VAL A 192 25.91 2.26 9.80
C VAL A 192 26.66 2.77 11.03
N GLU A 193 27.45 1.92 11.69
CA GLU A 193 28.26 2.30 12.85
C GLU A 193 29.35 3.32 12.47
N LEU A 194 30.04 3.10 11.36
CA LEU A 194 31.00 4.05 10.81
C LEU A 194 30.32 5.38 10.46
N SER A 195 29.15 5.32 9.84
CA SER A 195 28.36 6.52 9.50
C SER A 195 27.96 7.32 10.74
N LYS A 196 27.58 6.66 11.84
CA LYS A 196 27.28 7.32 13.13
C LYS A 196 28.53 7.95 13.75
N SER A 197 29.68 7.25 13.70
CA SER A 197 30.95 7.79 14.20
C SER A 197 31.39 9.04 13.43
N ILE A 198 31.29 9.01 12.09
CA ILE A 198 31.58 10.15 11.23
C ILE A 198 30.61 11.30 11.53
N ALA A 199 29.31 11.04 11.66
CA ALA A 199 28.32 12.05 12.00
C ALA A 199 28.62 12.74 13.35
N ASN A 200 29.05 11.98 14.37
CA ASN A 200 29.46 12.53 15.66
C ASN A 200 30.74 13.37 15.56
N LYS A 201 31.74 12.90 14.79
CA LYS A 201 32.99 13.63 14.58
C LYS A 201 32.79 14.94 13.81
N ILE A 202 31.85 14.95 12.85
CA ILE A 202 31.41 16.17 12.15
C ILE A 202 30.74 17.14 13.11
N LYS A 203 29.92 16.64 14.04
CA LYS A 203 29.27 17.45 15.07
C LYS A 203 30.27 18.05 16.07
N GLU A 204 31.32 17.32 16.44
CA GLU A 204 32.35 17.74 17.39
C GLU A 204 33.36 18.74 16.81
N LYS A 205 33.66 18.67 15.50
CA LYS A 205 34.61 19.56 14.80
C LYS A 205 33.95 20.78 14.14
N GLN A 206 32.94 21.36 14.76
CA GLN A 206 32.22 22.54 14.22
C GLN A 206 33.20 23.67 13.82
N GLY A 207 33.33 23.91 12.51
CA GLY A 207 34.05 25.05 11.93
C GLY A 207 35.14 24.74 10.89
N ASP A 208 35.64 23.50 10.83
CA ASP A 208 36.85 23.15 10.06
C ASP A 208 36.60 22.21 8.85
N ILE A 209 35.33 21.99 8.51
CA ILE A 209 34.89 21.03 7.48
C ILE A 209 34.17 21.80 6.37
N THR A 210 34.54 21.53 5.11
CA THR A 210 33.91 22.19 3.96
C THR A 210 32.45 21.75 3.78
N GLU A 211 31.60 22.68 3.35
CA GLU A 211 30.17 22.43 3.15
C GLU A 211 29.91 21.31 2.12
N ASP A 212 30.77 21.18 1.10
CA ASP A 212 30.69 20.15 0.05
C ASP A 212 30.90 18.72 0.60
N GLU A 213 31.83 18.52 1.53
CA GLU A 213 32.08 17.21 2.15
C GLU A 213 30.89 16.75 2.99
N THR A 214 30.28 17.68 3.72
CA THR A 214 29.06 17.43 4.49
C THR A 214 27.88 17.11 3.56
N ILE A 215 27.83 17.73 2.37
CA ILE A 215 26.78 17.49 1.40
C ILE A 215 26.86 16.08 0.81
N ARG A 216 28.05 15.65 0.39
CA ARG A 216 28.27 14.30 -0.17
C ARG A 216 27.97 13.22 0.86
N PHE A 217 28.43 13.41 2.10
CA PHE A 217 28.18 12.44 3.17
C PHE A 217 26.68 12.24 3.44
N LYS A 218 25.89 13.32 3.44
CA LYS A 218 24.42 13.24 3.59
C LYS A 218 23.73 12.55 2.40
N SER A 219 24.20 12.76 1.17
CA SER A 219 23.67 12.06 -0.02
C SER A 219 23.91 10.55 0.05
N TYR A 220 25.05 10.15 0.64
CA TYR A 220 25.38 8.76 0.88
C TYR A 220 24.43 8.13 1.93
N LEU A 221 24.15 8.83 3.04
CA LEU A 221 23.19 8.38 4.06
C LEU A 221 21.77 8.17 3.50
N LEU A 222 21.32 9.09 2.65
CA LEU A 222 20.01 9.00 2.01
C LEU A 222 19.94 7.80 1.06
N SER A 223 20.98 7.59 0.25
CA SER A 223 21.06 6.46 -0.68
C SER A 223 21.07 5.10 0.03
N MET A 224 21.57 5.07 1.26
CA MET A 224 21.56 3.87 2.12
C MET A 224 20.27 3.70 2.93
N GLY A 225 19.33 4.64 2.86
CA GLY A 225 18.09 4.60 3.66
C GLY A 225 18.31 4.82 5.17
N ILE A 226 19.46 5.34 5.58
CA ILE A 226 19.74 5.64 6.98
C ILE A 226 19.10 6.97 7.33
N ALA A 227 18.08 6.94 8.18
CA ALA A 227 17.46 8.16 8.72
C ALA A 227 18.54 9.02 9.40
N ASN A 228 18.58 10.30 9.01
CA ASN A 228 19.61 11.29 9.31
C ASN A 228 20.03 11.27 10.81
N PRO A 229 21.21 10.73 11.20
CA PRO A 229 21.67 10.70 12.60
C PRO A 229 22.24 12.05 13.06
N VAL A 230 22.53 12.96 12.12
CA VAL A 230 22.86 14.36 12.40
C VAL A 230 21.56 15.11 12.62
N THR A 231 21.21 15.30 13.89
CA THR A 231 20.03 16.05 14.34
C THR A 231 19.99 17.46 13.75
N ARG A 232 18.83 17.78 13.17
CA ARG A 232 18.16 19.10 13.01
C ARG A 232 18.94 20.24 12.33
N GLU A 233 18.36 20.69 11.21
CA GLU A 233 18.29 22.11 10.81
C GLU A 233 19.56 22.82 10.32
N THR A 234 20.74 22.21 10.29
CA THR A 234 21.96 22.92 9.84
C THR A 234 22.61 22.29 8.59
N TYR A 235 22.36 22.87 7.42
CA TYR A 235 23.10 22.72 6.15
C TYR A 235 22.70 21.57 5.18
N GLY A 236 21.86 21.89 4.20
CA GLY A 236 22.27 21.93 2.78
C GLY A 236 21.96 20.77 1.82
N SER A 237 22.06 19.49 2.22
CA SER A 237 22.14 18.38 1.23
C SER A 237 20.87 17.58 0.97
N GLY A 238 20.16 17.13 2.02
CA GLY A 238 18.78 16.63 1.83
C GLY A 238 17.90 17.71 1.18
N THR A 239 18.25 18.97 1.47
CA THR A 239 17.74 20.20 0.87
C THR A 239 17.98 20.26 -0.64
N HIS A 240 19.08 19.77 -1.20
CA HIS A 240 19.32 19.87 -2.65
C HIS A 240 18.46 18.90 -3.46
N TYR A 241 18.33 17.63 -3.02
CA TYR A 241 17.41 16.68 -3.64
C TYR A 241 15.97 17.20 -3.58
N HIS A 242 15.50 17.57 -2.38
CA HIS A 242 14.16 18.12 -2.19
C HIS A 242 13.95 19.45 -2.92
N MET A 243 15.00 20.27 -3.12
CA MET A 243 14.96 21.50 -3.91
C MET A 243 14.71 21.21 -5.39
N GLN A 244 15.44 20.26 -5.97
CA GLN A 244 15.22 19.89 -7.38
C GLN A 244 13.85 19.24 -7.55
N LEU A 245 13.44 18.42 -6.60
CA LEU A 245 12.12 17.83 -6.56
C LEU A 245 11.02 18.90 -6.46
N ALA A 246 11.19 19.93 -5.63
CA ALA A 246 10.24 21.04 -5.52
C ALA A 246 10.05 21.78 -6.85
N LYS A 247 11.14 22.03 -7.60
CA LYS A 247 11.06 22.64 -8.94
C LYS A 247 10.31 21.74 -9.93
N GLN A 248 10.55 20.43 -9.89
CA GLN A 248 9.81 19.47 -10.72
C GLN A 248 8.31 19.46 -10.36
N LEU A 249 7.99 19.45 -9.06
CA LEU A 249 6.60 19.49 -8.58
C LEU A 249 5.89 20.76 -9.07
N ALA A 250 6.57 21.92 -9.03
CA ALA A 250 6.01 23.16 -9.58
C ALA A 250 5.62 23.02 -11.06
N GLY A 251 6.49 22.43 -11.89
CA GLY A 251 6.19 22.20 -13.30
C GLY A 251 5.05 21.20 -13.55
N ILE A 252 4.98 20.13 -12.75
CA ILE A 252 3.95 19.08 -12.91
C ILE A 252 2.58 19.56 -12.42
N LEU A 253 2.54 20.34 -11.33
CA LEU A 253 1.31 20.66 -10.63
C LEU A 253 0.67 21.98 -11.08
N GLN A 254 1.38 22.85 -11.80
CA GLN A 254 0.85 24.13 -12.25
C GLN A 254 -0.49 23.99 -13.00
N THR A 255 -0.51 23.21 -14.11
CA THR A 255 -1.71 23.03 -14.92
C THR A 255 -2.83 22.30 -14.18
N PRO A 256 -2.59 21.16 -13.49
CA PRO A 256 -3.63 20.50 -12.70
C PRO A 256 -4.23 21.35 -11.59
N LEU A 257 -3.45 22.24 -10.97
CA LEU A 257 -3.95 23.17 -9.95
C LEU A 257 -4.85 24.22 -10.58
N GLU A 258 -4.45 24.83 -11.70
CA GLU A 258 -5.26 25.82 -12.42
C GLU A 258 -6.62 25.22 -12.85
N GLU A 259 -6.62 24.00 -13.38
CA GLU A 259 -7.86 23.29 -13.77
C GLU A 259 -8.79 22.97 -12.60
N ARG A 260 -8.25 22.89 -11.37
CA ARG A 260 -8.99 22.54 -10.15
C ARG A 260 -9.27 23.74 -9.25
N GLY A 261 -9.18 24.96 -9.79
CA GLY A 261 -9.49 26.18 -9.04
C GLY A 261 -8.38 26.62 -8.07
N GLY A 262 -7.15 26.19 -8.31
CA GLY A 262 -5.94 26.71 -7.65
C GLY A 262 -5.56 26.02 -6.34
N ILE A 263 -6.22 24.95 -5.94
CA ILE A 263 -5.96 24.24 -4.68
C ILE A 263 -6.17 22.72 -4.82
N MET A 264 -5.27 21.93 -4.23
CA MET A 264 -5.34 20.46 -4.21
C MET A 264 -4.86 19.89 -2.87
N SER A 265 -5.44 18.78 -2.42
CA SER A 265 -4.91 18.08 -1.25
C SER A 265 -3.55 17.44 -1.53
N LEU A 266 -2.69 17.33 -0.51
CA LEU A 266 -1.39 16.70 -0.68
C LEU A 266 -1.51 15.21 -1.05
N THR A 267 -2.60 14.55 -0.65
CA THR A 267 -2.91 13.17 -1.03
C THR A 267 -3.24 13.05 -2.52
N GLU A 268 -4.03 13.97 -3.08
CA GLU A 268 -4.29 14.02 -4.51
C GLU A 268 -3.03 14.32 -5.31
N VAL A 269 -2.21 15.25 -4.81
CA VAL A 269 -0.90 15.58 -5.38
C VAL A 269 0.01 14.35 -5.41
N TYR A 270 0.10 13.61 -4.31
CA TYR A 270 0.88 12.37 -4.22
C TYR A 270 0.46 11.36 -5.29
N CYS A 271 -0.84 11.10 -5.39
CA CYS A 271 -1.38 10.19 -6.39
C CYS A 271 -1.12 10.68 -7.82
N LEU A 272 -1.31 11.97 -8.09
CA LEU A 272 -1.11 12.56 -9.40
C LEU A 272 0.34 12.44 -9.86
N VAL A 273 1.29 12.83 -9.01
CA VAL A 273 2.72 12.82 -9.31
C VAL A 273 3.21 11.39 -9.53
N ASN A 274 2.86 10.45 -8.64
CA ASN A 274 3.29 9.06 -8.78
C ASN A 274 2.66 8.36 -9.98
N ARG A 275 1.40 8.69 -10.31
CA ARG A 275 0.75 8.18 -11.52
C ARG A 275 1.40 8.73 -12.79
N ALA A 276 1.91 9.96 -12.77
CA ALA A 276 2.60 10.55 -13.91
C ALA A 276 4.03 10.02 -14.10
N ARG A 277 4.73 9.62 -13.03
CA ARG A 277 6.12 9.14 -13.07
C ARG A 277 6.27 7.70 -13.58
N GLY A 278 5.36 6.80 -13.23
CA GLY A 278 5.37 5.40 -13.68
C GLY A 278 6.45 4.52 -13.01
N LEU A 279 7.72 4.87 -13.17
CA LEU A 279 8.88 4.25 -12.49
C LEU A 279 9.53 5.28 -11.56
N GLU A 280 10.27 4.84 -10.53
CA GLU A 280 10.88 5.72 -9.50
C GLU A 280 9.85 6.56 -8.72
N LEU A 281 9.00 5.84 -7.99
CA LEU A 281 7.94 6.43 -7.18
C LEU A 281 8.51 7.29 -6.05
N LEU A 282 7.82 8.39 -5.78
CA LEU A 282 8.10 9.29 -4.68
C LEU A 282 7.51 8.73 -3.38
N SER A 283 8.30 8.75 -2.31
CA SER A 283 7.80 8.47 -0.96
C SER A 283 6.94 9.64 -0.44
N PRO A 284 6.01 9.38 0.50
CA PRO A 284 5.25 10.45 1.15
C PRO A 284 6.15 11.49 1.83
N GLU A 285 7.24 11.04 2.47
CA GLU A 285 8.20 11.91 3.15
C GLU A 285 8.92 12.83 2.17
N ASP A 286 9.35 12.31 1.03
CA ASP A 286 10.04 13.09 0.00
C ASP A 286 9.14 14.16 -0.60
N LEU A 287 7.87 13.82 -0.86
CA LEU A 287 6.89 14.78 -1.35
C LEU A 287 6.69 15.92 -0.34
N VAL A 288 6.47 15.59 0.94
CA VAL A 288 6.25 16.59 2.00
C VAL A 288 7.47 17.49 2.15
N ASN A 289 8.68 16.91 2.18
CA ASN A 289 9.91 17.67 2.34
C ASN A 289 10.19 18.58 1.14
N ALA A 290 9.89 18.14 -0.08
CA ALA A 290 9.96 19.00 -1.25
C ALA A 290 8.90 20.12 -1.24
N CYS A 291 7.67 19.83 -0.82
CA CYS A 291 6.61 20.84 -0.73
C CYS A 291 6.94 21.95 0.28
N LYS A 292 7.61 21.62 1.39
CA LYS A 292 8.12 22.62 2.36
C LYS A 292 9.15 23.58 1.77
N MET A 293 9.77 23.24 0.64
CA MET A 293 10.76 24.09 -0.03
C MET A 293 10.16 25.01 -1.09
N LEU A 294 8.87 24.87 -1.43
CA LEU A 294 8.25 25.65 -2.52
C LEU A 294 8.32 27.17 -2.25
N GLU A 295 8.01 27.57 -1.02
CA GLU A 295 7.95 28.99 -0.62
C GLU A 295 9.36 29.60 -0.52
N SER A 296 10.34 28.86 0.02
CA SER A 296 11.73 29.34 0.11
C SER A 296 12.39 29.49 -1.27
N LEU A 297 11.96 28.70 -2.25
CA LEU A 297 12.41 28.78 -3.64
C LEU A 297 11.64 29.79 -4.49
N LYS A 298 10.66 30.49 -3.91
CA LYS A 298 9.78 31.47 -4.60
C LYS A 298 9.11 30.85 -5.84
N LEU A 299 8.68 29.61 -5.74
CA LEU A 299 7.93 28.92 -6.78
C LEU A 299 6.46 29.37 -6.75
N PRO A 300 5.69 29.24 -7.85
CA PRO A 300 4.30 29.70 -7.93
C PRO A 300 3.31 28.89 -7.09
N LEU A 301 3.81 27.94 -6.29
CA LEU A 301 3.03 27.03 -5.46
C LEU A 301 3.41 27.22 -3.99
N ARG A 302 2.46 26.97 -3.09
CA ARG A 302 2.67 27.04 -1.65
C ARG A 302 2.07 25.82 -0.96
N LEU A 303 2.76 25.32 0.06
CA LEU A 303 2.23 24.32 0.98
C LEU A 303 1.50 25.03 2.12
N ARG A 304 0.23 24.68 2.32
CA ARG A 304 -0.59 25.17 3.43
C ARG A 304 -1.08 24.00 4.28
N ILE A 305 -1.26 24.25 5.57
CA ILE A 305 -1.78 23.29 6.54
C ILE A 305 -2.99 23.94 7.21
N PHE A 306 -4.15 23.31 7.10
CA PHE A 306 -5.37 23.75 7.79
C PHE A 306 -5.32 23.38 9.28
N ASP A 307 -6.17 24.02 10.09
CA ASP A 307 -6.29 23.73 11.53
C ASP A 307 -6.66 22.26 11.81
N SER A 308 -7.30 21.58 10.85
CA SER A 308 -7.59 20.15 10.88
C SER A 308 -6.36 19.25 10.70
N GLY A 309 -5.21 19.81 10.33
CA GLY A 309 -3.99 19.09 9.97
C GLY A 309 -3.95 18.64 8.51
N VAL A 310 -4.99 18.93 7.72
CA VAL A 310 -5.01 18.66 6.28
C VAL A 310 -3.96 19.52 5.58
N MET A 311 -3.06 18.86 4.85
CA MET A 311 -2.04 19.53 4.03
C MET A 311 -2.55 19.68 2.59
N VAL A 312 -2.37 20.87 2.03
CA VAL A 312 -2.79 21.23 0.67
C VAL A 312 -1.69 22.00 -0.05
N ILE A 313 -1.69 21.90 -1.38
CA ILE A 313 -0.91 22.74 -2.27
C ILE A 313 -1.85 23.74 -2.94
N GLU A 314 -1.51 25.01 -2.90
CA GLU A 314 -2.25 26.09 -3.54
C GLU A 314 -1.34 26.93 -4.45
N LEU A 315 -1.93 27.57 -5.45
CA LEU A 315 -1.23 28.58 -6.26
C LEU A 315 -0.93 29.81 -5.38
N GLN A 316 0.20 30.47 -5.59
CA GLN A 316 0.52 31.70 -4.86
C GLN A 316 -0.43 32.86 -5.21
N SER A 317 -1.05 32.81 -6.39
CA SER A 317 -2.10 33.74 -6.81
C SER A 317 -3.46 33.44 -6.17
N HIS A 318 -3.58 32.36 -5.38
CA HIS A 318 -4.83 31.97 -4.75
C HIS A 318 -5.11 32.89 -3.55
N ASN A 319 -6.18 33.67 -3.62
CA ASN A 319 -6.58 34.60 -2.57
C ASN A 319 -7.70 34.00 -1.70
N GLU A 320 -7.43 33.85 -0.41
CA GLU A 320 -8.38 33.34 0.58
C GLU A 320 -9.63 34.22 0.70
N GLU A 321 -9.48 35.55 0.61
CA GLU A 321 -10.59 36.49 0.75
C GLU A 321 -11.59 36.34 -0.40
N GLU A 322 -11.09 36.21 -1.64
CA GLU A 322 -11.92 35.98 -2.82
C GLU A 322 -12.63 34.62 -2.75
N MET A 323 -11.95 33.59 -2.25
CA MET A 323 -12.57 32.29 -2.01
C MET A 323 -13.72 32.39 -1.01
N VAL A 324 -13.52 33.09 0.11
CA VAL A 324 -14.53 33.21 1.15
C VAL A 324 -15.72 34.03 0.65
N ALA A 325 -15.47 35.10 -0.11
CA ALA A 325 -16.52 35.90 -0.76
C ALA A 325 -17.36 35.06 -1.73
N SER A 326 -16.73 34.29 -2.62
CA SER A 326 -17.43 33.40 -3.55
C SER A 326 -18.19 32.27 -2.82
N ALA A 327 -17.68 31.79 -1.68
CA ALA A 327 -18.39 30.81 -0.86
C ALA A 327 -19.65 31.41 -0.23
N LEU A 328 -19.55 32.62 0.32
CA LEU A 328 -20.68 33.36 0.88
C LEU A 328 -21.75 33.62 -0.18
N GLU A 329 -21.36 34.03 -1.39
CA GLU A 329 -22.28 34.24 -2.51
C GLU A 329 -23.05 32.96 -2.84
N THR A 330 -22.34 31.84 -3.04
CA THR A 330 -22.94 30.54 -3.36
C THR A 330 -23.91 30.06 -2.27
N VAL A 331 -23.54 30.22 -1.00
CA VAL A 331 -24.41 29.86 0.13
C VAL A 331 -25.63 30.78 0.20
N SER A 332 -25.47 32.07 -0.05
CA SER A 332 -26.57 33.04 -0.05
C SER A 332 -27.58 32.78 -1.16
N GLU A 333 -27.11 32.44 -2.37
CA GLU A 333 -27.99 32.09 -3.50
C GLU A 333 -28.87 30.87 -3.24
N LYS A 334 -28.36 29.89 -2.47
CA LYS A 334 -29.07 28.66 -2.13
C LYS A 334 -29.78 28.73 -0.78
N GLY A 335 -29.59 29.80 -0.03
CA GLY A 335 -30.06 29.97 1.35
C GLY A 335 -29.19 29.21 2.36
N SER A 336 -28.97 27.90 2.15
CA SER A 336 -28.07 27.11 2.97
C SER A 336 -27.53 25.89 2.24
N LEU A 337 -26.34 25.45 2.64
CA LEU A 337 -25.66 24.32 2.03
C LEU A 337 -24.91 23.48 3.06
N THR A 338 -24.92 22.17 2.87
CA THR A 338 -23.94 21.25 3.46
C THR A 338 -22.63 21.28 2.65
N ALA A 339 -21.54 20.75 3.23
CA ALA A 339 -20.26 20.64 2.53
C ALA A 339 -20.36 19.80 1.23
N ASP A 340 -21.17 18.74 1.22
CA ASP A 340 -21.40 17.90 0.04
C ASP A 340 -22.17 18.62 -1.08
N GLU A 341 -23.20 19.39 -0.73
CA GLU A 341 -23.96 20.18 -1.71
C GLU A 341 -23.08 21.28 -2.31
N PHE A 342 -22.32 21.99 -1.46
CA PHE A 342 -21.37 23.01 -1.90
C PHE A 342 -20.29 22.43 -2.83
N ALA A 343 -19.71 21.29 -2.46
CA ALA A 343 -18.70 20.60 -3.26
C ALA A 343 -19.20 20.28 -4.68
N LYS A 344 -20.43 19.80 -4.81
CA LYS A 344 -21.06 19.48 -6.10
C LYS A 344 -21.31 20.72 -6.96
N LEU A 345 -21.70 21.84 -6.35
CA LEU A 345 -21.97 23.09 -7.07
C LEU A 345 -20.69 23.73 -7.60
N VAL A 346 -19.63 23.75 -6.78
CA VAL A 346 -18.36 24.40 -7.11
C VAL A 346 -17.42 23.48 -7.91
N GLY A 347 -17.67 22.17 -7.91
CA GLY A 347 -16.83 21.21 -8.63
C GLY A 347 -15.50 20.95 -7.90
N MET A 348 -15.51 20.86 -6.57
CA MET A 348 -14.33 20.57 -5.76
C MET A 348 -14.55 19.37 -4.83
N SER A 349 -13.49 18.87 -4.19
CA SER A 349 -13.62 17.76 -3.25
C SER A 349 -14.35 18.18 -1.96
N VAL A 350 -15.11 17.25 -1.37
CA VAL A 350 -15.87 17.49 -0.14
C VAL A 350 -14.97 17.94 1.01
N LEU A 351 -13.73 17.44 1.06
CA LEU A 351 -12.74 17.84 2.04
C LEU A 351 -12.42 19.34 1.92
N LEU A 352 -12.06 19.81 0.72
CA LEU A 352 -11.72 21.22 0.50
C LEU A 352 -12.94 22.13 0.62
N ALA A 353 -14.12 21.67 0.19
CA ALA A 353 -15.38 22.37 0.40
C ALA A 353 -15.65 22.63 1.89
N LYS A 354 -15.46 21.61 2.73
CA LYS A 354 -15.64 21.73 4.18
C LYS A 354 -14.65 22.72 4.79
N GLU A 355 -13.37 22.64 4.44
CA GLU A 355 -12.36 23.59 4.95
C GLU A 355 -12.67 25.03 4.52
N ARG A 356 -13.13 25.25 3.28
CA ARG A 356 -13.53 26.58 2.79
C ARG A 356 -14.73 27.15 3.56
N LEU A 357 -15.75 26.33 3.82
CA LEU A 357 -16.93 26.75 4.59
C LEU A 357 -16.57 27.06 6.05
N LEU A 358 -15.72 26.24 6.67
CA LEU A 358 -15.23 26.48 8.03
C LEU A 358 -14.37 27.75 8.11
N LEU A 359 -13.57 28.06 7.08
CA LEU A 359 -12.81 29.30 7.01
C LEU A 359 -13.73 30.51 6.92
N ALA A 360 -14.74 30.46 6.04
CA ALA A 360 -15.74 31.52 5.91
C ALA A 360 -16.53 31.75 7.21
N GLU A 361 -16.83 30.68 7.95
CA GLU A 361 -17.42 30.77 9.28
C GLU A 361 -16.45 31.41 10.30
N LYS A 362 -15.18 31.00 10.31
CA LYS A 362 -14.15 31.57 11.20
C LYS A 362 -13.96 33.07 10.99
N MET A 363 -14.14 33.55 9.76
CA MET A 363 -14.15 34.97 9.40
C MET A 363 -15.48 35.68 9.71
N GLY A 364 -16.49 34.96 10.19
CA GLY A 364 -17.79 35.50 10.57
C GLY A 364 -18.76 35.71 9.40
N HIS A 365 -18.44 35.29 8.19
CA HIS A 365 -19.33 35.44 7.03
C HIS A 365 -20.47 34.41 7.03
N LEU A 366 -20.18 33.20 7.52
CA LEU A 366 -21.16 32.12 7.65
C LEU A 366 -21.40 31.78 9.12
N CYS A 367 -22.56 31.20 9.40
CA CYS A 367 -22.86 30.52 10.67
C CYS A 367 -23.25 29.06 10.40
N ARG A 368 -23.06 28.20 11.38
CA ARG A 368 -23.39 26.77 11.29
C ARG A 368 -24.71 26.44 11.98
N ASP A 369 -25.44 25.50 11.40
CA ASP A 369 -26.56 24.79 12.02
C ASP A 369 -26.19 23.30 12.06
N ASP A 370 -26.10 22.75 13.27
CA ASP A 370 -25.72 21.35 13.50
C ASP A 370 -26.94 20.61 14.07
N SER A 371 -27.56 19.79 13.22
CA SER A 371 -28.79 19.07 13.54
C SER A 371 -28.69 17.60 13.12
N VAL A 372 -29.76 16.83 13.37
CA VAL A 372 -29.86 15.43 12.91
C VAL A 372 -29.80 15.29 11.38
N GLU A 373 -30.09 16.36 10.65
CA GLU A 373 -30.00 16.41 9.18
C GLU A 373 -28.57 16.64 8.69
N GLY A 374 -27.65 16.97 9.61
CA GLY A 374 -26.23 17.22 9.34
C GLY A 374 -25.83 18.68 9.56
N LEU A 375 -24.56 18.95 9.30
CA LEU A 375 -23.96 20.27 9.43
C LEU A 375 -24.24 21.12 8.19
N ARG A 376 -25.07 22.15 8.34
CA ARG A 376 -25.38 23.15 7.30
C ARG A 376 -24.74 24.49 7.62
N PHE A 377 -24.40 25.23 6.57
CA PHE A 377 -23.88 26.59 6.66
C PHE A 377 -24.89 27.57 6.06
N TYR A 378 -25.08 28.69 6.74
CA TYR A 378 -25.98 29.79 6.38
C TYR A 378 -25.19 31.11 6.34
N PRO A 379 -25.65 32.13 5.59
CA PRO A 379 -25.12 33.48 5.71
C PRO A 379 -25.29 33.99 7.14
N ASN A 380 -24.29 34.68 7.68
CA ASN A 380 -24.34 35.15 9.06
C ASN A 380 -25.27 36.37 9.23
N LEU A 381 -26.55 36.10 9.41
CA LEU A 381 -27.57 37.13 9.63
C LEU A 381 -27.43 37.82 10.99
N PHE A 382 -26.79 37.16 11.97
CA PHE A 382 -26.57 37.75 13.30
C PHE A 382 -25.66 38.98 13.29
N LEU A 383 -24.80 39.11 12.27
CA LEU A 383 -23.91 40.27 12.10
C LEU A 383 -24.43 41.31 11.10
N THR A 384 -25.42 40.96 10.28
CA THR A 384 -25.89 41.81 9.17
C THR A 384 -27.29 42.38 9.39
N GLN A 385 -28.11 41.76 10.24
CA GLN A 385 -29.49 42.18 10.53
C GLN A 385 -29.73 42.50 12.02
N SER A 386 -28.65 42.68 12.79
CA SER A 386 -28.68 43.05 14.22
C SER A 386 -28.97 44.53 14.46
#